data_AF-A0A4Z0HHP2-F1
#
_entry.id   AF-A0A4Z0HHP2-F1
#
_cell.length_a   1.000
_cell.length_b   1.000
_cell.length_c   1.000
_cell.angle_alpha   90.00
_cell.angle_beta   90.00
_cell.angle_gamma   90.00
#
_symmetry.space_group_name_H-M   'P 1'
#
loop_
_entity.id
_entity.type
_entity.pdbx_description
1 polymer ?
#
loop_
_entity_poly.entity_id
_entity_poly.type
_entity_poly.pdbx_seq_one_letter_code
_entity_poly.pdbx_strand_id
1 'polypeptide(L)'
;MRLVSRTARRKHREALSTADEIKNVFAELNAELVALEEERLARLEEGLRRLFSEEENGRGMSRSVHRYVDFTISWDPETEINRAVTCVSGDLSDCGASSGWLGTEDEIVDWMTRHTRDTRHLRYSRTMQDIAVMLPPGGMPKGVTHTLPDGWVPPGGAGA
;
A
#
# COMPACT_ATOMS: atom_id res chain seq x y z
N MET A 1 57.93 -30.75 28.14
CA MET A 1 56.53 -30.64 27.65
C MET A 1 55.65 -29.59 28.37
N ARG A 2 56.17 -28.51 29.00
CA ARG A 2 55.32 -27.51 29.71
C ARG A 2 55.10 -26.18 28.99
N LEU A 3 55.86 -25.85 27.94
CA LEU A 3 55.82 -24.55 27.25
C LEU A 3 54.59 -24.34 26.34
N VAL A 4 54.09 -25.41 25.69
CA VAL A 4 52.95 -25.35 24.74
C VAL A 4 51.63 -24.94 25.44
N SER A 5 51.49 -25.23 26.73
CA SER A 5 50.30 -24.87 27.52
C SER A 5 50.19 -23.38 27.85
N ARG A 6 51.33 -22.68 27.98
CA ARG A 6 51.37 -21.26 28.38
C ARG A 6 51.05 -20.35 27.20
N THR A 7 51.54 -20.68 26.01
CA THR A 7 51.23 -19.93 24.78
C THR A 7 49.76 -20.06 24.39
N ALA A 8 49.16 -21.25 24.54
CA ALA A 8 47.72 -21.44 24.32
C ALA A 8 46.85 -20.62 25.29
N ARG A 9 47.19 -20.62 26.58
CA ARG A 9 46.49 -19.80 27.59
C ARG A 9 46.66 -18.30 27.37
N ARG A 10 47.85 -17.87 26.94
CA ARG A 10 48.11 -16.47 26.58
C ARG A 10 47.26 -16.03 25.38
N LYS A 11 47.25 -16.82 24.30
CA LYS A 11 46.41 -16.56 23.11
C LYS A 11 44.91 -16.53 23.46
N HIS A 12 44.46 -17.44 24.33
CA HIS A 12 43.07 -17.45 24.79
C HIS A 12 42.73 -16.19 25.61
N ARG A 13 43.65 -15.74 26.49
CA ARG A 13 43.46 -14.50 27.25
C ARG A 13 43.46 -13.26 26.35
N GLU A 14 44.36 -13.21 25.36
CA GLU A 14 44.40 -12.15 24.35
C GLU A 14 43.08 -12.13 23.56
N ALA A 15 42.57 -13.29 23.11
CA ALA A 15 41.30 -13.39 22.41
C ALA A 15 40.09 -12.95 23.27
N LEU A 16 40.08 -13.26 24.57
CA LEU A 16 39.03 -12.80 25.49
C LEU A 16 39.11 -11.28 25.71
N SER A 17 40.32 -10.72 25.84
CA SER A 17 40.51 -9.26 25.93
C SER A 17 39.95 -8.54 24.71
N THR A 18 40.28 -9.03 23.51
CA THR A 18 39.75 -8.48 22.26
C THR A 18 38.24 -8.63 22.17
N ALA A 19 37.67 -9.74 22.65
CA ALA A 19 36.22 -9.93 22.67
C ALA A 19 35.51 -8.95 23.63
N ASP A 20 36.11 -8.64 24.78
CA ASP A 20 35.56 -7.67 25.73
C ASP A 20 35.71 -6.23 25.20
N GLU A 21 36.81 -5.90 24.52
CA GLU A 21 36.99 -4.62 23.81
C GLU A 21 35.91 -4.43 22.74
N ILE A 22 35.62 -5.46 21.92
CA ILE A 22 34.57 -5.40 20.90
C ILE A 22 33.18 -5.20 21.53
N LYS A 23 32.88 -5.90 22.63
CA LYS A 23 31.60 -5.73 23.33
C LYS A 23 31.43 -4.32 23.88
N ASN A 24 32.50 -3.74 24.43
CA ASN A 24 32.45 -2.38 24.97
C ASN A 24 32.21 -1.36 23.85
N VAL A 25 32.92 -1.48 22.73
CA VAL A 25 32.69 -0.61 21.56
C VAL A 25 31.26 -0.76 21.04
N PHE A 26 30.73 -1.98 20.98
CA PHE A 26 29.35 -2.19 20.54
C PHE A 26 28.33 -1.59 21.52
N ALA A 27 28.58 -1.67 22.83
CA ALA A 27 27.72 -1.07 23.83
C ALA A 27 27.73 0.47 23.74
N GLU A 28 28.90 1.07 23.51
CA GLU A 28 29.04 2.52 23.30
C GLU A 28 28.29 2.98 22.04
N LEU A 29 28.53 2.32 20.90
CA LEU A 29 27.83 2.64 19.65
C LEU A 29 26.31 2.46 19.77
N ASN A 30 25.86 1.43 20.49
CA ASN A 30 24.43 1.21 20.70
C ASN A 30 23.82 2.29 21.59
N ALA A 31 24.53 2.77 22.62
CA ALA A 31 24.08 3.88 23.46
C ALA A 31 24.02 5.20 22.67
N GLU A 32 25.00 5.47 21.81
CA GLU A 32 24.99 6.63 20.91
C GLU A 32 23.83 6.57 19.92
N LEU A 33 23.56 5.40 19.34
CA LEU A 33 22.44 5.21 18.42
C LEU A 33 21.09 5.52 19.10
N VAL A 34 20.87 5.00 20.31
CA VAL A 34 19.65 5.26 21.08
C VAL A 34 19.50 6.75 21.38
N ALA A 35 20.57 7.41 21.82
CA ALA A 35 20.53 8.84 22.10
C ALA A 35 20.19 9.69 20.86
N LEU A 36 20.72 9.32 19.68
CA LEU A 36 20.40 9.98 18.41
C LEU A 36 18.94 9.75 17.98
N GLU A 37 18.39 8.56 18.23
CA GLU A 37 16.99 8.26 17.95
C GLU A 37 16.05 9.05 18.87
N GLU A 38 16.36 9.13 20.16
CA GLU A 38 15.61 9.96 21.12
C GLU A 38 15.62 11.44 20.71
N GLU A 39 16.78 11.96 20.31
CA GLU A 39 16.89 13.34 19.84
C GLU A 39 16.08 13.58 18.55
N ARG A 40 16.11 12.61 17.62
CA ARG A 40 15.31 12.67 16.38
C ARG A 40 13.81 12.67 16.68
N LEU A 41 13.37 11.82 17.61
CA LEU A 41 11.96 11.77 18.02
C LEU A 41 11.54 13.07 18.70
N ALA A 42 12.34 13.62 19.61
CA ALA A 42 12.08 14.90 20.25
C ALA A 42 11.94 16.04 19.22
N ARG A 43 12.80 16.07 18.19
CA ARG A 43 12.70 17.04 17.09
C ARG A 43 11.41 16.87 16.28
N LEU A 44 10.97 15.64 16.03
CA LEU A 44 9.73 15.37 15.31
C LEU A 44 8.50 15.74 16.13
N GLU A 45 8.50 15.43 17.43
CA GLU A 45 7.41 15.82 18.33
C GLU A 45 7.26 17.33 18.43
N GLU A 46 8.37 18.06 18.55
CA GLU A 46 8.35 19.53 18.55
C GLU A 46 7.87 20.10 17.22
N GLY A 47 8.30 19.50 16.09
CA GLY A 47 7.80 19.86 14.76
C GLY A 47 6.29 19.65 14.63
N LEU A 48 5.77 18.52 15.12
CA LEU A 48 4.33 18.24 15.15
C LEU A 48 3.58 19.22 16.03
N ARG A 49 4.05 19.49 17.26
CA ARG A 49 3.45 20.49 18.15
C ARG A 49 3.39 21.86 17.49
N ARG A 50 4.45 22.25 16.79
CA ARG A 50 4.50 23.51 16.05
C ARG A 50 3.46 23.54 14.92
N LEU A 51 3.37 22.50 14.11
CA LEU A 51 2.38 22.43 13.03
C LEU A 51 0.94 22.50 13.57
N PHE A 52 0.64 21.78 14.65
CA PHE A 52 -0.69 21.84 15.28
C PHE A 52 -0.97 23.20 15.94
N SER A 53 0.04 23.85 16.53
CA SER A 53 -0.08 25.21 17.10
C SER A 53 -0.21 26.29 16.03
N GLU A 54 0.48 26.15 14.89
CA GLU A 54 0.37 27.04 13.73
C GLU A 54 -1.01 26.87 13.06
N GLU A 55 -1.57 25.66 13.03
CA GLU A 55 -2.96 25.41 12.59
C GLU A 55 -3.99 26.09 13.51
N GLU A 56 -3.78 26.07 14.83
CA GLU A 56 -4.63 26.78 15.79
C GLU A 56 -4.49 28.30 15.67
N ASN A 57 -3.28 28.83 15.53
CA ASN A 57 -3.03 30.28 15.40
C ASN A 57 -3.45 30.83 14.03
N GLY A 58 -3.38 30.02 12.96
CA GLY A 58 -3.89 30.35 11.62
C GLY A 58 -5.42 30.29 11.51
N ARG A 59 -6.11 29.78 12.53
CA ARG A 59 -7.58 29.69 12.61
C ARG A 59 -8.27 31.04 12.92
N GLY A 60 -7.50 32.12 13.04
CA GLY A 60 -8.00 33.49 13.11
C GLY A 60 -7.99 34.19 11.75
N MET A 61 -8.99 33.93 10.90
CA MET A 61 -9.65 34.91 9.98
C MET A 61 -10.38 34.31 8.75
N SER A 62 -10.45 33.01 8.56
CA SER A 62 -11.54 32.41 7.76
C SER A 62 -11.90 31.02 8.29
N ARG A 63 -12.99 30.96 9.04
CA ARG A 63 -13.55 29.67 9.49
C ARG A 63 -14.18 29.00 8.26
N SER A 64 -13.44 28.12 7.59
CA SER A 64 -14.03 27.25 6.57
C SER A 64 -15.01 26.29 7.25
N VAL A 65 -16.27 26.33 6.80
CA VAL A 65 -17.27 25.37 7.25
C VAL A 65 -17.24 24.20 6.28
N HIS A 66 -16.55 23.12 6.67
CA HIS A 66 -16.62 21.86 5.97
C HIS A 66 -17.94 21.17 6.37
N ARG A 67 -18.78 20.86 5.38
CA ARG A 67 -19.99 20.07 5.59
C ARG A 67 -19.78 18.69 5.00
N TYR A 68 -20.19 17.67 5.73
CA TYR A 68 -20.30 16.33 5.16
C TYR A 68 -21.35 16.35 4.05
N VAL A 69 -21.00 15.83 2.89
CA VAL A 69 -21.89 15.66 1.75
C VAL A 69 -21.90 14.17 1.42
N ASP A 70 -23.10 13.59 1.39
CA ASP A 70 -23.27 12.15 1.19
C ASP A 70 -23.22 11.83 -0.32
N PHE A 71 -22.01 11.59 -0.82
CA PHE A 71 -21.79 11.20 -2.21
C PHE A 71 -22.15 9.72 -2.41
N THR A 72 -22.87 9.42 -3.49
CA THR A 72 -23.09 8.05 -3.94
C THR A 72 -22.04 7.68 -4.98
N ILE A 73 -21.43 6.50 -4.84
CA ILE A 73 -20.51 5.94 -5.84
C ILE A 73 -21.34 5.13 -6.84
N SER A 74 -21.16 5.37 -8.14
CA SER A 74 -21.77 4.60 -9.23
C SER A 74 -20.73 4.19 -10.28
N TRP A 75 -21.02 3.16 -11.06
CA TRP A 75 -20.25 2.82 -12.26
C TRP A 75 -20.48 3.87 -13.37
N ASP A 76 -19.43 4.17 -14.14
CA ASP A 76 -19.50 4.97 -15.35
C ASP A 76 -19.93 4.09 -16.55
N PRO A 77 -21.16 4.26 -17.08
CA PRO A 77 -21.67 3.36 -18.12
C PRO A 77 -21.05 3.62 -19.50
N GLU A 78 -20.33 4.72 -19.69
CA GLU A 78 -19.63 5.01 -20.95
C GLU A 78 -18.26 4.32 -21.03
N THR A 79 -17.81 3.71 -19.94
CA THR A 79 -16.46 3.16 -19.84
C THR A 79 -16.46 1.65 -20.06
N GLU A 80 -15.56 1.20 -20.92
CA GLU A 80 -15.31 -0.22 -21.10
C GLU A 80 -14.69 -0.80 -19.83
N ILE A 81 -15.22 -1.94 -19.38
CA ILE A 81 -14.66 -2.65 -18.25
C ILE A 81 -13.49 -3.50 -18.72
N ASN A 82 -12.30 -3.18 -18.26
CA ASN A 82 -11.11 -3.96 -18.53
C ASN A 82 -11.04 -5.16 -17.58
N ARG A 83 -10.68 -6.32 -18.13
CA ARG A 83 -10.54 -7.56 -17.38
C ARG A 83 -9.17 -8.16 -17.64
N ALA A 84 -8.59 -8.78 -16.65
CA ALA A 84 -7.39 -9.57 -16.80
C ALA A 84 -7.52 -10.86 -16.00
N VAL A 85 -6.82 -11.90 -16.43
CA VAL A 85 -6.71 -13.15 -15.69
C VAL A 85 -5.26 -13.57 -15.58
N THR A 86 -4.90 -14.13 -14.43
CA THR A 86 -3.58 -14.67 -14.15
C THR A 86 -3.72 -16.09 -13.62
N CYS A 87 -2.95 -17.03 -14.17
CA CYS A 87 -2.90 -18.40 -13.70
C CYS A 87 -2.13 -18.46 -12.36
N VAL A 88 -2.83 -18.90 -11.31
CA VAL A 88 -2.30 -19.08 -9.95
C VAL A 88 -2.27 -20.56 -9.57
N SER A 89 -2.19 -21.42 -10.58
CA SER A 89 -1.96 -22.86 -10.40
C SER A 89 -0.48 -23.15 -10.37
N GLY A 90 -0.08 -24.16 -9.60
CA GLY A 90 1.31 -24.62 -9.49
C GLY A 90 1.57 -25.17 -8.09
N ASP A 91 2.33 -26.26 -7.99
CA ASP A 91 2.53 -26.96 -6.71
C ASP A 91 3.65 -26.35 -5.87
N LEU A 92 4.71 -25.84 -6.52
CA LEU A 92 5.87 -25.22 -5.86
C LEU A 92 5.91 -23.69 -6.03
N SER A 93 5.41 -23.19 -7.15
CA SER A 93 5.28 -21.77 -7.47
C SER A 93 4.14 -21.58 -8.45
N ASP A 94 3.43 -20.46 -8.34
CA ASP A 94 2.38 -20.10 -9.28
C ASP A 94 2.95 -20.04 -10.71
N CYS A 95 2.18 -20.57 -11.67
CA CYS A 95 2.48 -20.51 -13.09
C CYS A 95 2.67 -19.08 -13.57
N GLY A 96 1.87 -18.14 -13.06
CA GLY A 96 2.02 -16.71 -13.29
C GLY A 96 1.70 -16.24 -14.71
N ALA A 97 1.31 -17.13 -15.62
CA ALA A 97 0.88 -16.76 -16.97
C ALA A 97 -0.31 -15.80 -16.89
N SER A 98 -0.25 -14.68 -17.62
CA SER A 98 -1.28 -13.64 -17.61
C SER A 98 -1.84 -13.39 -19.01
N SER A 99 -3.13 -13.05 -19.08
CA SER A 99 -3.78 -12.65 -20.33
C SER A 99 -3.45 -11.22 -20.76
N GLY A 100 -2.95 -10.38 -19.84
CA GLY A 100 -3.03 -8.93 -20.00
C GLY A 100 -4.47 -8.42 -19.90
N TRP A 101 -4.69 -7.15 -20.25
CA TRP A 101 -6.01 -6.53 -20.28
C TRP A 101 -6.80 -6.96 -21.53
N LEU A 102 -8.03 -7.39 -21.31
CA LEU A 102 -9.01 -7.84 -22.30
C LEU A 102 -10.33 -7.09 -22.06
N GLY A 103 -11.07 -6.79 -23.13
CA GLY A 103 -12.28 -5.97 -23.06
C GLY A 103 -13.55 -6.78 -22.76
N THR A 104 -13.53 -8.08 -23.04
CA THR A 104 -14.74 -8.92 -22.95
C THR A 104 -14.56 -10.13 -22.04
N GLU A 105 -15.69 -10.64 -21.55
CA GLU A 105 -15.71 -11.88 -20.75
C GLU A 105 -15.34 -13.10 -21.61
N ASP A 106 -15.76 -13.12 -22.88
CA ASP A 106 -15.49 -14.23 -23.80
C ASP A 106 -13.99 -14.39 -24.07
N GLU A 107 -13.26 -13.28 -24.25
CA GLU A 107 -11.80 -13.31 -24.39
C GLU A 107 -11.09 -13.91 -23.17
N ILE A 108 -11.61 -13.64 -21.96
CA ILE A 108 -11.09 -14.20 -20.70
C ILE A 108 -11.33 -15.71 -20.67
N VAL A 109 -12.54 -16.16 -21.01
CA VAL A 109 -12.90 -17.58 -21.07
C VAL A 109 -12.07 -18.32 -22.11
N ASP A 110 -11.86 -17.73 -23.28
CA ASP A 110 -11.05 -18.29 -24.36
C ASP A 110 -9.58 -18.42 -23.95
N TRP A 111 -9.04 -17.41 -23.25
CA TRP A 111 -7.68 -17.49 -22.72
C TRP A 111 -7.55 -18.60 -21.67
N MET A 112 -8.46 -18.67 -20.68
CA MET A 112 -8.42 -19.70 -19.63
C MET A 112 -8.59 -21.10 -20.22
N THR A 113 -9.47 -21.26 -21.21
CA THR A 113 -9.71 -22.54 -21.89
C THR A 113 -8.47 -23.01 -22.64
N ARG A 114 -7.81 -22.11 -23.39
CA ARG A 114 -6.53 -22.42 -24.06
C ARG A 114 -5.44 -22.78 -23.05
N HIS A 115 -5.27 -21.98 -22.00
CA HIS A 115 -4.25 -22.24 -20.99
C HIS A 115 -4.47 -23.56 -20.24
N THR A 116 -5.72 -23.85 -19.86
CA THR A 116 -6.12 -25.11 -19.22
C THR A 116 -5.82 -26.30 -20.13
N ARG A 117 -6.10 -26.19 -21.43
CA ARG A 117 -5.83 -27.25 -22.41
C ARG A 117 -4.36 -27.61 -22.44
N ASP A 118 -3.49 -26.60 -22.41
CA ASP A 118 -2.05 -26.76 -22.59
C ASP A 118 -1.35 -27.19 -21.29
N THR A 119 -1.81 -26.69 -20.14
CA THR A 119 -1.12 -26.86 -18.85
C THR A 119 -1.86 -27.72 -17.83
N ARG A 120 -3.15 -28.00 -18.05
CA ARG A 120 -4.06 -28.64 -17.08
C ARG A 120 -4.26 -27.87 -15.78
N HIS A 121 -3.87 -26.60 -15.75
CA HIS A 121 -4.14 -25.69 -14.64
C HIS A 121 -5.62 -25.30 -14.57
N LEU A 122 -6.17 -25.25 -13.35
CA LEU A 122 -7.60 -25.02 -13.10
C LEU A 122 -7.87 -23.84 -12.14
N ARG A 123 -6.83 -23.25 -11.55
CA ARG A 123 -6.93 -22.10 -10.64
C ARG A 123 -6.43 -20.83 -11.32
N TYR A 124 -7.29 -19.82 -11.32
CA TYR A 124 -7.06 -18.53 -11.95
C TYR A 124 -7.48 -17.40 -11.01
N SER A 125 -6.72 -16.31 -10.98
CA SER A 125 -7.07 -15.04 -10.35
C SER A 125 -7.57 -14.08 -11.43
N ARG A 126 -8.66 -13.37 -11.17
CA ARG A 126 -9.26 -12.42 -12.10
C ARG A 126 -9.20 -11.01 -11.54
N THR A 127 -8.82 -10.06 -12.37
CA THR A 127 -8.82 -8.63 -12.08
C THR A 127 -9.84 -7.95 -12.99
N MET A 128 -10.67 -7.09 -12.42
CA MET A 128 -11.65 -6.28 -13.14
C MET A 128 -11.39 -4.82 -12.79
N GLN A 129 -11.34 -3.97 -13.81
CA GLN A 129 -11.11 -2.54 -13.66
C GLN A 129 -12.20 -1.78 -14.40
N ASP A 130 -12.99 -1.07 -13.62
CA ASP A 130 -13.99 -0.12 -14.08
C ASP A 130 -13.65 1.30 -13.60
N ILE A 131 -14.36 2.29 -14.16
CA ILE A 131 -14.29 3.67 -13.71
C ILE A 131 -15.54 3.95 -12.87
N ALA A 132 -15.32 4.50 -11.68
CA ALA A 132 -16.39 4.91 -10.78
C ALA A 132 -16.57 6.42 -10.79
N VAL A 133 -17.82 6.87 -10.77
CA VAL A 133 -18.23 8.27 -10.67
C VAL A 133 -18.82 8.57 -9.29
N MET A 134 -18.47 9.75 -8.75
CA MET A 134 -19.02 10.27 -7.51
C MET A 134 -20.21 11.19 -7.81
N LEU A 135 -21.38 10.83 -7.27
CA LEU A 135 -22.62 11.55 -7.50
C LEU A 135 -23.02 12.32 -6.23
N PRO A 136 -23.12 13.66 -6.29
CA PRO A 136 -23.59 14.44 -5.16
C PRO A 136 -25.11 14.25 -4.94
N PRO A 137 -25.59 14.50 -3.71
CA PRO A 137 -27.02 14.47 -3.41
C PRO A 137 -27.73 15.57 -4.22
N GLY A 138 -28.71 15.18 -5.04
CA GLY A 138 -29.43 16.06 -5.95
C GLY A 138 -28.93 16.08 -7.40
N GLY A 139 -27.96 15.23 -7.77
CA GLY A 139 -27.41 15.14 -9.12
C GLY A 139 -26.20 16.07 -9.34
N MET A 140 -25.55 15.95 -10.50
CA MET A 140 -24.33 16.70 -10.83
C MET A 140 -24.52 18.23 -10.67
N PRO A 141 -23.52 18.96 -10.14
CA PRO A 141 -23.56 20.42 -10.09
C PRO A 141 -23.65 20.99 -11.51
N LYS A 142 -24.49 22.01 -11.71
CA LYS A 142 -24.66 22.69 -12.99
C LYS A 142 -23.29 23.17 -13.50
N GLY A 143 -22.83 22.61 -14.62
CA GLY A 143 -21.57 22.96 -15.28
C GLY A 143 -20.54 21.83 -15.41
N VAL A 144 -20.80 20.63 -14.88
CA VAL A 144 -19.96 19.44 -15.17
C VAL A 144 -20.45 18.77 -16.46
N THR A 145 -19.58 18.72 -17.48
CA THR A 145 -19.91 18.31 -18.85
C THR A 145 -19.73 16.82 -19.14
N HIS A 146 -19.46 15.98 -18.15
CA HIS A 146 -19.64 14.55 -18.35
C HIS A 146 -21.13 14.25 -18.26
N THR A 147 -21.76 14.19 -19.43
CA THR A 147 -23.11 13.67 -19.62
C THR A 147 -23.17 12.28 -19.01
N LEU A 148 -24.04 12.10 -18.01
CA LEU A 148 -24.54 10.76 -17.75
C LEU A 148 -25.20 10.26 -19.04
N PRO A 149 -25.09 8.97 -19.36
CA PRO A 149 -25.78 8.40 -20.51
C PRO A 149 -27.27 8.75 -20.49
N ASP A 150 -27.80 9.07 -21.67
CA ASP A 150 -29.21 9.36 -21.86
C ASP A 150 -30.06 8.24 -21.23
N GLY A 151 -30.92 8.61 -20.27
CA GLY A 151 -31.84 7.68 -19.59
C GLY A 151 -31.41 7.22 -18.19
N TRP A 152 -30.31 7.71 -17.62
CA TRP A 152 -29.96 7.42 -16.23
C TRP A 152 -30.97 8.04 -15.26
N VAL A 153 -31.67 7.19 -14.49
CA VAL A 153 -32.58 7.59 -13.41
C VAL A 153 -31.90 7.30 -12.07
N PRO A 154 -31.71 8.30 -11.19
CA PRO A 154 -31.13 8.05 -9.88
C PRO A 154 -32.00 7.07 -9.08
N PRO A 155 -31.41 6.00 -8.50
CA PRO A 155 -32.15 5.15 -7.57
C PRO A 155 -32.44 5.98 -6.31
N GLY A 156 -33.72 6.28 -6.05
CA GLY A 156 -34.15 6.96 -4.83
C GLY A 156 -34.75 8.36 -5.01
N GLY A 157 -35.21 8.74 -6.20
CA GLY A 157 -36.09 9.90 -6.39
C GLY A 157 -37.40 9.73 -5.61
N ALA A 158 -37.38 10.09 -4.33
CA ALA A 158 -38.57 10.20 -3.50
C ALA A 158 -39.50 11.25 -4.11
N GLY A 159 -40.73 10.83 -4.39
CA GLY A 159 -41.80 11.74 -4.76
C GLY A 159 -41.98 12.82 -3.69
N ALA A 160 -42.07 14.06 -4.17
CA ALA A 160 -42.70 15.17 -3.48
C ALA A 160 -43.71 15.77 -4.47
#